data_AF-A0A7W8GDT5-F1
#
_entry.id   AF-A0A7W8GDT5-F1
#
_cell.length_a   1.000
_cell.length_b   1.000
_cell.length_c   1.000
_cell.angle_alpha   90.00
_cell.angle_beta   90.00
_cell.angle_gamma   90.00
#
_symmetry.space_group_name_H-M   'P 1'
#
loop_
_entity.id
_entity.type
_entity.pdbx_description
1 polymer ?
#
loop_
_entity_poly.entity_id
_entity_poly.type
_entity_poly.pdbx_seq_one_letter_code
_entity_poly.pdbx_strand_id
1 'polypeptide(L)'
;MGGLLVSTWGGLKRQRVLGVLVPMVLAGAAHAASGAFSGLVAVCLAVAVFGMMTPVMNAHSQAIWQAQVPPGMQGRVFSVRRLIAQFTAPLSTALAGLLAARLAPGSVLVWSGGLLVLIAGAQLLNPALRRVEAPLAPLPAAGASD
;
A
#
# COMPACT_ATOMS: atom_id res chain seq x y z
N MET A 1 4.93 -2.43 19.25
CA MET A 1 4.56 -1.31 20.14
C MET A 1 3.48 -0.39 19.56
N GLY A 2 3.40 -0.12 18.25
CA GLY A 2 2.28 0.66 17.66
C GLY A 2 0.90 -0.03 17.64
N GLY A 3 0.82 -1.35 17.86
CA GLY A 3 -0.43 -2.11 17.82
C GLY A 3 -1.34 -1.95 19.05
N LEU A 4 -0.82 -1.49 20.19
CA LEU A 4 -1.60 -1.32 21.41
C LEU A 4 -2.50 -0.07 21.36
N LEU A 5 -2.02 1.02 20.74
CA LEU A 5 -2.82 2.24 20.52
C LEU A 5 -3.94 2.02 19.49
N VAL A 6 -3.76 1.10 18.54
CA VAL A 6 -4.80 0.73 17.55
C VAL A 6 -5.85 -0.22 18.15
N SER A 7 -5.55 -0.90 19.26
CA SER A 7 -6.46 -1.84 19.91
C SER A 7 -7.64 -1.15 20.62
N THR A 8 -7.44 0.07 21.13
CA THR A 8 -8.48 0.84 21.84
C THR A 8 -9.41 1.60 20.89
N TRP A 9 -8.96 1.90 19.67
CA TRP A 9 -9.75 2.62 18.67
C TRP A 9 -10.53 1.65 17.76
N GLY A 10 -11.61 1.07 18.29
CA GLY A 10 -12.44 0.05 17.61
C GLY A 10 -12.95 0.41 16.21
N GLY A 11 -12.96 1.70 15.82
CA GLY A 11 -13.32 2.15 14.46
C GLY A 11 -12.34 1.70 13.37
N LEU A 12 -11.04 1.59 13.69
CA LEU A 12 -10.02 1.13 12.72
C LEU A 12 -10.03 -0.40 12.53
N LYS A 13 -10.70 -1.17 13.40
CA LYS A 13 -10.83 -2.63 13.27
C LYS A 13 -11.74 -3.06 12.11
N ARG A 14 -12.63 -2.18 11.62
CA ARG A 14 -13.63 -2.50 10.59
C ARG A 14 -13.34 -1.88 9.21
N GLN A 15 -12.29 -1.05 9.12
CA GLN A 15 -11.91 -0.31 7.91
C GLN A 15 -10.39 -0.17 7.77
N ARG A 16 -9.63 -1.21 8.14
CA ARG A 16 -8.16 -1.23 7.99
C ARG A 16 -7.72 -0.94 6.56
N VAL A 17 -8.53 -1.30 5.57
CA VAL A 17 -8.34 -1.02 4.14
C VAL A 17 -8.28 0.48 3.86
N LEU A 18 -9.08 1.31 4.54
CA LEU A 18 -8.97 2.77 4.39
C LEU A 18 -7.65 3.30 4.94
N GLY A 19 -7.13 2.67 5.99
CA GLY A 19 -5.78 2.93 6.52
C GLY A 19 -4.64 2.51 5.59
N VAL A 20 -4.93 1.81 4.50
CA VAL A 20 -3.99 1.58 3.37
C VAL A 20 -4.27 2.57 2.24
N LEU A 21 -5.52 2.66 1.78
CA LEU A 21 -5.88 3.41 0.57
C LEU A 21 -5.75 4.93 0.74
N VAL A 22 -6.15 5.50 1.88
CA VAL A 22 -6.05 6.96 2.10
C VAL A 22 -4.59 7.41 2.15
N PRO A 23 -3.70 6.78 2.96
CA PRO A 23 -2.27 7.08 2.89
C PRO A 23 -1.65 6.84 1.51
N MET A 24 -2.15 5.87 0.74
CA MET A 24 -1.67 5.62 -0.63
C MET A 24 -2.02 6.75 -1.60
N VAL A 25 -3.23 7.31 -1.49
CA VAL A 25 -3.62 8.52 -2.24
C VAL A 25 -2.73 9.71 -1.84
N LEU A 26 -2.53 9.93 -0.53
CA LEU A 26 -1.67 11.01 -0.04
C LEU A 26 -0.22 10.83 -0.49
N ALA A 27 0.30 9.60 -0.47
CA ALA A 27 1.63 9.27 -0.97
C ALA A 27 1.75 9.57 -2.46
N GLY A 28 0.78 9.16 -3.28
CA GLY A 28 0.76 9.45 -4.72
C GLY A 28 0.73 10.95 -5.01
N ALA A 29 -0.09 11.70 -4.27
CA ALA A 29 -0.18 13.15 -4.42
C ALA A 29 1.15 13.84 -4.03
N ALA A 30 1.76 13.43 -2.92
CA ALA A 30 3.06 13.94 -2.49
C ALA A 30 4.19 13.57 -3.47
N HIS A 31 4.15 12.36 -4.05
CA HIS A 31 5.09 11.93 -5.08
C HIS A 31 4.93 12.73 -6.37
N ALA A 32 3.70 13.05 -6.78
CA ALA A 32 3.47 13.92 -7.93
C ALA A 32 3.95 15.36 -7.65
N ALA A 33 3.66 15.87 -6.45
CA ALA A 33 4.06 17.22 -6.04
C ALA A 33 5.59 17.40 -6.03
N SER A 34 6.36 16.38 -5.63
CA SER A 34 7.82 16.45 -5.64
C SER A 34 8.41 16.62 -7.06
N GLY A 35 7.71 16.16 -8.10
CA GLY A 35 8.09 16.37 -9.49
C GLY A 35 7.63 17.71 -10.08
N ALA A 36 6.58 18.32 -9.50
CA ALA A 36 6.02 19.59 -9.95
C ALA A 36 6.72 20.80 -9.32
N PHE A 37 7.28 20.66 -8.12
CA PHE A 37 7.95 21.75 -7.41
C PHE A 37 9.39 21.95 -7.88
N SER A 38 9.82 23.21 -7.90
CA SER A 38 11.21 23.61 -8.25
C SER A 38 12.05 24.03 -7.04
N GLY A 39 11.42 24.29 -5.88
CA GLY A 39 12.10 24.72 -4.66
C GLY A 39 12.53 23.55 -3.77
N LEU A 40 13.79 23.56 -3.31
CA LEU A 40 14.37 22.51 -2.46
C LEU A 40 13.48 22.19 -1.24
N VAL A 41 13.04 23.22 -0.50
CA VAL A 41 12.21 23.04 0.69
C VAL A 41 10.88 22.36 0.34
N ALA A 42 10.22 22.80 -0.73
CA ALA A 42 8.95 22.23 -1.16
C ALA A 42 9.10 20.76 -1.59
N VAL A 43 10.16 20.43 -2.33
CA VAL A 43 10.48 19.04 -2.72
C VAL A 43 10.78 18.19 -1.48
N CYS A 44 11.59 18.67 -0.54
CA CYS A 44 11.90 17.97 0.70
C CYS A 44 10.64 17.67 1.51
N LEU A 45 9.72 18.63 1.64
CA LEU A 45 8.44 18.43 2.34
C LEU A 45 7.59 17.36 1.63
N ALA A 46 7.48 17.42 0.31
CA ALA A 46 6.74 16.44 -0.47
C ALA A 46 7.31 15.01 -0.32
N VAL A 47 8.64 14.87 -0.40
CA VAL A 47 9.33 13.59 -0.19
C VAL A 47 9.17 13.09 1.24
N ALA A 48 9.22 13.98 2.25
CA ALA A 48 9.00 13.62 3.64
C ALA A 48 7.58 13.08 3.87
N VAL A 49 6.56 13.72 3.30
CA VAL A 49 5.17 13.24 3.36
C VAL A 49 5.05 11.86 2.70
N PHE A 50 5.61 11.69 1.49
CA PHE A 50 5.64 10.39 0.82
C PHE A 50 6.30 9.30 1.68
N GLY A 51 7.47 9.60 2.25
CA GLY A 51 8.20 8.69 3.13
C GLY A 51 7.41 8.31 4.38
N MET A 52 6.70 9.26 4.99
CA MET A 52 5.89 9.04 6.19
C MET A 52 4.64 8.17 5.92
N MET A 53 4.05 8.25 4.72
CA MET A 53 2.89 7.42 4.39
C MET A 53 3.26 5.93 4.25
N THR A 54 4.51 5.62 3.90
CA THR A 54 4.99 4.23 3.72
C THR A 54 4.81 3.33 4.96
N PRO A 55 5.32 3.69 6.15
CA PRO A 55 5.10 2.88 7.35
C PRO A 55 3.63 2.80 7.77
N VAL A 56 2.83 3.85 7.53
CA VAL A 56 1.39 3.83 7.81
C VAL A 56 0.69 2.78 6.95
N MET A 57 0.94 2.79 5.63
CA MET A 57 0.40 1.78 4.71
C MET A 57 0.85 0.37 5.10
N ASN A 58 2.13 0.19 5.40
CA ASN A 58 2.70 -1.12 5.75
C ASN A 58 2.10 -1.68 7.04
N ALA A 59 1.90 -0.86 8.08
CA ALA A 59 1.30 -1.29 9.33
C ALA A 59 -0.14 -1.80 9.13
N HIS A 60 -0.96 -1.07 8.37
CA HIS A 60 -2.34 -1.47 8.09
C HIS A 60 -2.40 -2.69 7.17
N SER A 61 -1.58 -2.73 6.11
CA SER A 61 -1.47 -3.88 5.21
C SER A 61 -1.07 -5.14 5.99
N GLN A 62 -0.07 -5.05 6.86
CA GLN A 62 0.37 -6.16 7.70
C GLN A 62 -0.73 -6.63 8.65
N ALA A 63 -1.45 -5.71 9.29
CA ALA A 63 -2.55 -6.05 10.20
C ALA A 63 -3.71 -6.76 9.48
N ILE A 64 -4.01 -6.39 8.23
CA ILE A 64 -5.02 -7.09 7.40
C ILE A 64 -4.55 -8.51 7.08
N TRP A 65 -3.34 -8.66 6.55
CA TRP A 65 -2.79 -9.97 6.19
C TRP A 65 -2.66 -10.90 7.40
N GLN A 66 -2.26 -10.39 8.57
CA GLN A 66 -2.21 -11.18 9.80
C GLN A 66 -3.59 -11.64 10.28
N ALA A 67 -4.64 -10.85 10.06
CA ALA A 67 -6.00 -11.22 10.44
C ALA A 67 -6.62 -12.24 9.46
N GLN A 68 -6.33 -12.11 8.17
CA GLN A 68 -6.94 -12.95 7.13
C GLN A 68 -6.20 -14.28 6.89
N VAL A 69 -4.91 -14.36 7.23
CA VAL A 69 -4.10 -15.56 6.97
C VAL A 69 -4.06 -16.47 8.21
N PRO A 70 -4.47 -17.74 8.08
CA PRO A 70 -4.38 -18.71 9.16
C PRO A 70 -2.95 -18.84 9.71
N PRO A 71 -2.77 -18.99 11.04
CA PRO A 71 -1.44 -19.02 11.67
C PRO A 71 -0.45 -19.97 11.02
N GLY A 72 -0.88 -21.19 10.67
CA GLY A 72 -0.03 -22.21 10.03
C GLY A 72 0.44 -21.88 8.61
N MET A 73 -0.15 -20.88 7.95
CA MET A 73 0.22 -20.46 6.60
C MET A 73 0.90 -19.10 6.53
N GLN A 74 1.03 -18.38 7.65
CA GLN A 74 1.59 -17.03 7.67
C GLN A 74 3.01 -17.00 7.10
N GLY A 75 3.89 -17.93 7.50
CA GLY A 75 5.27 -17.99 6.98
C GLY A 75 5.32 -18.08 5.44
N ARG A 76 4.48 -18.92 4.84
CA ARG A 76 4.40 -19.10 3.37
C ARG A 76 3.84 -17.84 2.69
N VAL A 77 2.72 -17.31 3.17
CA VAL A 77 2.06 -16.14 2.57
C VAL A 77 2.93 -14.89 2.68
N PHE A 78 3.53 -14.63 3.85
CA PHE A 78 4.40 -13.47 4.03
C PHE A 78 5.72 -13.59 3.24
N SER A 79 6.24 -14.80 3.04
CA SER A 79 7.42 -15.02 2.18
C SER A 79 7.11 -14.68 0.72
N VAL A 80 5.98 -15.16 0.17
CA VAL A 80 5.56 -14.82 -1.19
C VAL A 80 5.30 -13.32 -1.34
N ARG A 81 4.62 -12.70 -0.36
CA ARG A 81 4.39 -11.25 -0.35
C ARG A 81 5.71 -10.47 -0.38
N ARG A 82 6.71 -10.90 0.39
CA ARG A 82 8.02 -10.27 0.41
C ARG A 82 8.78 -10.45 -0.89
N LEU A 83 8.71 -11.64 -1.49
CA LEU A 83 9.30 -11.93 -2.79
C LEU A 83 8.76 -10.98 -3.87
N ILE A 84 7.43 -10.85 -3.97
CA ILE A 84 6.77 -9.94 -4.91
C ILE A 84 7.23 -8.50 -4.70
N ALA A 85 7.28 -8.03 -3.45
CA ALA A 85 7.73 -6.68 -3.13
C ALA A 85 9.20 -6.45 -3.52
N GLN A 86 10.07 -7.42 -3.23
CA GLN A 86 11.51 -7.33 -3.54
C GLN A 86 11.80 -7.36 -5.04
N PHE A 87 10.99 -8.06 -5.85
CA PHE A 87 11.12 -8.01 -7.31
C PHE A 87 10.56 -6.74 -7.94
N THR A 88 9.56 -6.12 -7.32
CA THR A 88 8.96 -4.88 -7.83
C THR A 88 9.94 -3.71 -7.76
N ALA A 89 10.78 -3.65 -6.73
CA ALA A 89 11.76 -2.58 -6.55
C ALA A 89 12.78 -2.46 -7.70
N PRO A 90 13.56 -3.50 -8.09
CA PRO A 90 14.51 -3.40 -9.18
C PRO A 90 13.83 -3.12 -10.52
N LEU A 91 12.64 -3.68 -10.76
CA LEU A 91 11.86 -3.42 -11.96
C LEU A 91 11.46 -1.93 -12.04
N SER A 92 10.95 -1.38 -10.94
CA SER A 92 10.60 0.03 -10.84
C SER A 92 11.81 0.93 -11.07
N THR A 93 12.96 0.60 -10.48
CA THR A 93 14.20 1.39 -10.65
C THR A 93 14.71 1.34 -12.10
N ALA A 94 14.71 0.15 -12.72
CA ALA A 94 15.11 0.01 -14.13
C ALA A 94 14.20 0.82 -15.06
N LEU A 95 12.87 0.72 -14.87
CA LEU A 95 11.90 1.49 -15.65
C LEU A 95 12.04 2.99 -15.43
N ALA A 96 12.21 3.43 -14.18
CA ALA A 96 12.44 4.84 -13.85
C ALA A 96 13.71 5.38 -14.52
N GLY A 97 14.80 4.60 -14.53
CA GLY A 97 16.04 4.97 -15.22
C GLY A 97 15.87 5.11 -16.74
N LEU A 98 15.17 4.16 -17.38
CA LEU A 98 14.87 4.22 -18.81
C LEU A 98 14.00 5.43 -19.17
N LEU A 99 13.00 5.74 -18.33
CA LEU A 99 12.13 6.90 -18.54
C LEU A 99 12.87 8.22 -18.32
N ALA A 100 13.71 8.31 -17.28
CA ALA A 100 14.50 9.50 -16.99
C ALA A 100 15.55 9.82 -18.07
N ALA A 101 15.97 8.81 -18.86
CA ALA A 101 16.84 9.02 -20.01
C ALA A 101 16.12 9.70 -21.20
N ARG A 102 14.79 9.66 -21.25
CA ARG A 102 13.98 10.18 -22.37
C ARG A 102 13.04 11.32 -21.99
N LEU A 103 12.72 11.45 -20.70
CA LEU A 103 11.75 12.39 -20.15
C LEU A 103 12.38 13.19 -19.02
N ALA A 104 11.87 14.41 -18.79
CA ALA A 104 12.29 15.20 -17.65
C ALA A 104 11.97 14.47 -16.33
N PRO A 105 12.90 14.36 -15.37
CA PRO A 105 12.68 13.63 -14.12
C PRO A 105 11.42 14.08 -13.37
N GLY A 106 11.15 15.39 -13.34
CA GLY A 106 9.93 15.95 -12.74
C GLY A 106 8.64 15.42 -13.39
N SER A 107 8.63 15.29 -14.72
CA SER A 107 7.46 14.76 -15.44
C SER A 107 7.20 13.28 -15.11
N VAL A 108 8.25 12.47 -14.95
CA VAL A 108 8.14 11.06 -14.59
C VAL A 108 7.48 10.92 -13.22
N LEU A 109 7.91 11.72 -12.25
CA LEU A 109 7.36 11.76 -10.88
C LEU A 109 5.89 12.23 -10.85
N VAL A 110 5.56 13.26 -11.62
CA VAL A 110 4.18 13.78 -11.73
C VAL A 110 3.24 12.71 -12.27
N TRP A 111 3.62 12.05 -13.38
CA TRP A 111 2.77 11.03 -14.01
C TRP A 111 2.67 9.75 -13.18
N SER A 112 3.77 9.27 -12.59
CA SER A 112 3.74 8.08 -11.74
C SER A 112 2.92 8.31 -10.46
N GLY A 113 3.08 9.48 -9.82
CA GLY A 113 2.32 9.87 -8.64
C GLY A 113 0.85 10.06 -8.96
N GLY A 114 0.54 10.74 -10.07
CA GLY A 114 -0.82 10.91 -10.57
C GLY A 114 -1.51 9.58 -10.86
N LEU A 115 -0.81 8.64 -11.53
CA LEU A 115 -1.32 7.30 -11.77
C LEU A 115 -1.62 6.55 -10.46
N LEU A 116 -0.74 6.66 -9.46
CA LEU A 116 -0.99 6.07 -8.15
C LEU A 116 -2.23 6.67 -7.47
N VAL A 117 -2.42 7.99 -7.54
CA VAL A 117 -3.62 8.67 -7.03
C VAL A 117 -4.88 8.17 -7.73
N LEU A 118 -4.85 8.07 -9.07
CA LEU A 118 -6.00 7.62 -9.86
C LEU A 118 -6.40 6.18 -9.49
N ILE A 119 -5.42 5.27 -9.43
CA ILE A 119 -5.68 3.87 -9.07
C ILE A 119 -6.17 3.76 -7.62
N ALA A 120 -5.46 4.37 -6.68
CA ALA A 120 -5.81 4.32 -5.25
C ALA A 120 -7.18 4.95 -4.99
N GLY A 121 -7.46 6.09 -5.64
CA GLY A 121 -8.73 6.81 -5.57
C GLY A 121 -9.88 6.00 -6.15
N ALA A 122 -9.69 5.37 -7.32
CA ALA A 122 -10.68 4.46 -7.88
C ALA A 122 -10.98 3.26 -6.95
N GLN A 123 -9.95 2.73 -6.28
CA GLN A 123 -10.12 1.64 -5.31
C GLN A 123 -10.89 2.07 -4.05
N LEU A 124 -10.89 3.35 -3.65
CA LEU A 124 -11.75 3.83 -2.54
C LEU A 124 -13.25 3.69 -2.86
N LEU A 125 -13.60 3.72 -4.14
CA LEU A 125 -14.96 3.52 -4.64
C LEU A 125 -15.31 2.05 -4.82
N ASN A 126 -14.33 1.13 -4.72
CA ASN A 126 -14.55 -0.30 -4.91
C ASN A 126 -15.14 -0.95 -3.65
N PRO A 127 -16.42 -1.36 -3.65
CA PRO A 127 -17.05 -1.96 -2.47
C PRO A 127 -16.51 -3.35 -2.15
N ALA A 128 -15.90 -4.05 -3.12
CA ALA A 128 -15.30 -5.37 -2.89
C ALA A 128 -14.14 -5.30 -1.88
N LEU A 129 -13.35 -4.22 -1.91
CA LEU A 129 -12.24 -4.02 -0.97
C LEU A 129 -12.70 -3.87 0.48
N ARG A 130 -13.88 -3.28 0.71
CA ARG A 130 -14.47 -3.17 2.06
C ARG A 130 -14.91 -4.51 2.64
N ARG A 131 -15.03 -5.55 1.80
CA ARG A 131 -15.38 -6.91 2.21
C ARG A 131 -14.16 -7.79 2.50
N VAL A 132 -12.95 -7.34 2.16
CA VAL A 132 -11.70 -8.12 2.34
C VAL A 132 -11.39 -8.37 3.82
N GLU A 133 -11.98 -7.59 4.73
CA GLU A 133 -11.85 -7.77 6.18
C GLU A 133 -12.90 -8.72 6.78
N ALA A 134 -13.84 -9.23 5.98
CA ALA A 134 -14.78 -10.24 6.46
C ALA A 134 -14.02 -11.55 6.73
N PRO A 135 -14.25 -12.21 7.88
CA PRO A 135 -13.71 -13.54 8.13
C PRO A 135 -14.09 -14.48 6.99
N LEU A 136 -13.11 -15.19 6.43
CA LEU A 136 -13.39 -16.26 5.47
C LEU A 136 -14.28 -17.30 6.17
N ALA A 137 -15.35 -17.72 5.50
CA ALA A 137 -16.17 -18.83 6.00
C ALA A 137 -15.26 -20.05 6.24
N PRO A 138 -15.46 -20.83 7.32
CA PRO A 138 -14.68 -22.04 7.56
C PRO A 138 -14.74 -22.92 6.31
N LEU A 139 -13.58 -23.37 5.83
CA LEU A 139 -13.53 -24.34 4.75
C LEU A 139 -14.30 -25.60 5.21
N PRO A 140 -15.14 -26.20 4.36
CA PRO A 140 -15.72 -27.50 4.67
C PRO A 140 -14.58 -28.47 4.99
N ALA A 141 -14.74 -29.25 6.06
CA ALA A 141 -13.72 -30.19 6.51
C ALA A 141 -13.34 -31.09 5.33
N ALA A 142 -12.09 -30.98 4.88
CA ALA A 142 -11.53 -31.90 3.90
C ALA A 142 -11.44 -33.28 4.57
N GLY A 143 -12.47 -34.10 4.37
CA GLY A 143 -12.57 -35.43 4.99
C GLY A 143 -13.99 -35.93 5.29
N ALA A 144 -15.06 -35.20 4.96
CA ALA A 144 -16.44 -35.73 5.04
C ALA A 144 -16.94 -36.19 3.65
N SER A 145 -16.23 -37.13 3.05
CA SER A 145 -16.78 -38.01 2.03
C SER A 145 -16.34 -39.41 2.41
N ASP A 146 -17.32 -40.22 2.79
CA ASP A 146 -17.24 -41.58 3.31
C ASP A 146 -16.32 -42.53 2.52
#